data_AF-A0A6I2TYE8-F1
#
_entry.id   AF-A0A6I2TYE8-F1
#
_cell.length_a   1.000
_cell.length_b   1.000
_cell.length_c   1.000
_cell.angle_alpha   90.00
_cell.angle_beta   90.00
_cell.angle_gamma   90.00
#
_symmetry.space_group_name_H-M   'P 1'
#
loop_
_entity.id
_entity.type
_entity.pdbx_description
1 polymer ?
#
loop_
_entity_poly.entity_id
_entity_poly.type
_entity_poly.pdbx_seq_one_letter_code
_entity_poly.pdbx_strand_id
1 'polypeptide(L)'
;MDENSTKSKANKWIAFAAEEFRQARRRWRLTSDRKFSEFTGIDARTLRKLNPLHLDGSLEKETFDYIISTMIYLCPCFFESKEEQIEEIHRLEKTLIEVSLHVRPIHPKAQAFFEREMTSIRKAQEE
;
A
#
# COMPACT_ATOMS: atom_id res chain seq x y z
N MET A 1 -1.91 25.45 9.81
CA MET A 1 -1.39 24.34 8.98
C MET A 1 -1.92 24.55 7.58
N ASP A 2 -1.06 24.78 6.60
CA ASP A 2 -1.45 25.18 5.26
C ASP A 2 -2.17 24.06 4.50
N GLU A 3 -3.39 24.31 4.04
CA GLU A 3 -4.21 23.39 3.23
C GLU A 3 -3.48 22.91 1.96
N ASN A 4 -2.54 23.70 1.44
CA ASN A 4 -1.72 23.32 0.28
C ASN A 4 -0.70 22.22 0.62
N SER A 5 -0.16 22.22 1.83
CA SER A 5 0.80 21.19 2.30
C SER A 5 0.08 19.85 2.54
N THR A 6 -1.14 19.89 3.08
CA THR A 6 -1.97 18.70 3.29
C THR A 6 -2.49 18.11 1.98
N LYS A 7 -2.96 18.93 1.02
CA LYS A 7 -3.35 18.43 -0.32
C LYS A 7 -2.18 17.81 -1.09
N SER A 8 -1.00 18.42 -1.02
CA SER A 8 0.22 17.87 -1.64
C SER A 8 0.61 16.51 -1.05
N LYS A 9 0.55 16.36 0.28
CA LYS A 9 0.80 15.08 0.96
C LYS A 9 -0.29 14.03 0.68
N ALA A 10 -1.55 14.45 0.66
CA ALA A 10 -2.68 13.58 0.31
C ALA A 10 -2.49 12.97 -1.09
N ASN A 11 -2.16 13.80 -2.07
CA ASN A 11 -1.93 13.32 -3.43
C ASN A 11 -0.72 12.39 -3.56
N LYS A 12 0.32 12.56 -2.73
CA LYS A 12 1.51 11.68 -2.76
C LYS A 12 1.21 10.27 -2.26
N TRP A 13 0.53 10.11 -1.12
CA TRP A 13 0.22 8.77 -0.62
C TRP A 13 -0.81 8.07 -1.52
N ILE A 14 -1.79 8.80 -2.06
CA ILE A 14 -2.79 8.23 -2.98
C ILE A 14 -2.13 7.80 -4.29
N ALA A 15 -1.17 8.58 -4.81
CA ALA A 15 -0.40 8.18 -5.99
C ALA A 15 0.37 6.88 -5.74
N PHE A 16 1.06 6.78 -4.60
CA PHE A 16 1.79 5.59 -4.22
C PHE A 16 0.85 4.38 -4.06
N ALA A 17 -0.24 4.55 -3.31
CA ALA A 17 -1.27 3.53 -3.11
C ALA A 17 -1.90 3.04 -4.43
N ALA A 18 -2.19 3.97 -5.35
CA ALA A 18 -2.76 3.64 -6.65
C ALA A 18 -1.80 2.82 -7.53
N GLU A 19 -0.50 3.12 -7.49
CA GLU A 19 0.50 2.35 -8.24
C GLU A 19 0.72 0.96 -7.63
N GLU A 20 0.85 0.86 -6.30
CA GLU A 20 0.95 -0.43 -5.61
C GLU A 20 -0.26 -1.32 -5.90
N PHE A 21 -1.47 -0.74 -5.82
CA PHE A 21 -2.70 -1.44 -6.17
C PHE A 21 -2.72 -1.89 -7.63
N ARG A 22 -2.28 -1.03 -8.56
CA ARG A 22 -2.17 -1.38 -9.99
C ARG A 22 -1.22 -2.55 -10.21
N GLN A 23 -0.07 -2.57 -9.53
CA GLN A 23 0.89 -3.67 -9.62
C GLN A 23 0.32 -4.97 -9.06
N ALA A 24 -0.34 -4.92 -7.90
CA ALA A 24 -1.00 -6.07 -7.30
C ALA A 24 -2.05 -6.67 -8.26
N ARG A 25 -2.92 -5.83 -8.83
CA ARG A 25 -3.93 -6.29 -9.80
C ARG A 25 -3.34 -6.95 -11.05
N ARG A 26 -2.17 -6.50 -11.51
CA ARG A 26 -1.46 -7.14 -12.63
C ARG A 26 -0.99 -8.54 -12.26
N ARG A 27 -0.40 -8.71 -11.07
CA ARG A 27 0.04 -10.03 -10.56
C ARG A 27 -1.14 -10.99 -10.44
N TRP A 28 -2.27 -10.49 -9.93
CA TRP A 28 -3.53 -11.22 -9.78
C TRP A 28 -4.29 -11.45 -11.09
N ARG A 29 -3.84 -10.87 -12.21
CA ARG A 29 -4.54 -10.88 -13.51
C ARG A 29 -5.97 -10.33 -13.44
N LEU A 30 -6.26 -9.46 -12.45
CA LEU A 30 -7.55 -8.80 -12.23
C LEU A 30 -7.49 -7.30 -12.55
N THR A 31 -7.18 -6.97 -13.80
CA THR A 31 -6.99 -5.57 -14.24
C THR A 31 -8.28 -4.80 -14.50
N SER A 32 -9.44 -5.47 -14.55
CA SER A 32 -10.76 -4.85 -14.76
C SER A 32 -11.44 -4.50 -13.44
N ASP A 33 -11.90 -3.25 -13.27
CA ASP A 33 -12.59 -2.80 -12.05
C ASP A 33 -13.84 -3.61 -11.79
N ARG A 34 -14.58 -3.93 -12.85
CA ARG A 34 -15.79 -4.75 -12.77
C ARG A 34 -15.47 -6.14 -12.23
N LYS A 35 -14.47 -6.83 -12.79
CA LYS A 35 -14.10 -8.18 -12.33
C LYS A 35 -13.57 -8.15 -10.90
N PHE A 36 -12.73 -7.17 -10.58
CA PHE A 36 -12.20 -7.03 -9.23
C PHE A 36 -13.33 -6.79 -8.22
N SER A 37 -14.27 -5.92 -8.55
CA SER A 37 -15.47 -5.65 -7.76
C SER A 37 -16.31 -6.92 -7.54
N GLU A 38 -16.51 -7.72 -8.58
CA GLU A 38 -17.26 -8.98 -8.51
C GLU A 38 -16.60 -10.01 -7.57
N PHE A 39 -15.28 -10.14 -7.60
CA PHE A 39 -14.55 -11.09 -6.73
C PHE A 39 -14.39 -10.61 -5.29
N THR A 40 -14.26 -9.30 -5.08
CA THR A 40 -13.94 -8.74 -3.76
C THR A 40 -15.14 -8.16 -3.03
N GLY A 41 -16.26 -7.93 -3.72
CA GLY A 41 -17.41 -7.19 -3.19
C GLY A 41 -17.19 -5.68 -3.07
N ILE A 42 -16.01 -5.18 -3.44
CA ILE A 42 -15.66 -3.76 -3.32
C ILE A 42 -16.24 -2.99 -4.50
N ASP A 43 -16.97 -1.90 -4.21
CA ASP A 43 -17.64 -1.12 -5.25
C ASP A 43 -16.66 -0.57 -6.29
N ALA A 44 -17.00 -0.70 -7.57
CA ALA A 44 -16.15 -0.26 -8.68
C ALA A 44 -15.85 1.25 -8.65
N ARG A 45 -16.73 2.08 -8.07
CA ARG A 45 -16.48 3.52 -7.87
C ARG A 45 -15.37 3.75 -6.87
N THR A 46 -15.31 2.95 -5.80
CA THR A 46 -14.21 2.97 -4.84
C THR A 46 -12.89 2.60 -5.51
N LEU A 47 -12.89 1.54 -6.32
CA LEU A 47 -11.70 1.11 -7.06
C LEU A 47 -11.19 2.18 -8.05
N ARG A 48 -12.09 2.94 -8.67
CA ARG A 48 -11.71 4.04 -9.57
C ARG A 48 -10.95 5.17 -8.88
N LYS A 49 -11.10 5.35 -7.57
CA LYS A 49 -10.32 6.32 -6.79
C LYS A 49 -8.82 5.99 -6.77
N LEU A 50 -8.49 4.72 -6.99
CA LEU A 50 -7.12 4.19 -7.09
C LEU A 50 -6.63 4.14 -8.55
N ASN A 51 -7.10 5.05 -9.41
CA ASN A 51 -6.58 5.19 -10.76
C ASN A 51 -5.37 6.14 -10.77
N PRO A 52 -4.15 5.68 -11.12
CA PRO A 52 -2.97 6.54 -11.14
C PRO A 52 -3.08 7.74 -12.11
N LEU A 53 -3.94 7.67 -13.12
CA LEU A 53 -4.16 8.76 -14.08
C LEU A 53 -5.12 9.84 -13.54
N HIS A 54 -5.95 9.49 -12.56
CA HIS A 54 -6.98 10.36 -12.00
C HIS A 54 -7.04 10.17 -10.49
N LEU A 55 -6.05 10.73 -9.79
CA LEU A 55 -5.97 10.63 -8.33
C LEU A 55 -7.17 11.35 -7.69
N ASP A 56 -7.96 10.61 -6.92
CA ASP A 56 -9.09 11.15 -6.17
C ASP A 56 -8.70 11.37 -4.72
N GLY A 57 -8.52 12.63 -4.33
CA GLY A 57 -8.15 13.05 -2.98
C GLY A 57 -9.16 12.69 -1.88
N SER A 58 -10.35 12.19 -2.24
CA SER A 58 -11.37 11.73 -1.29
C SER A 58 -11.21 10.26 -0.87
N LEU A 59 -10.15 9.58 -1.32
CA LEU A 59 -9.85 8.23 -0.84
C LEU A 59 -9.41 8.29 0.63
N GLU A 60 -10.10 7.56 1.48
CA GLU A 60 -9.73 7.38 2.88
C GLU A 60 -8.71 6.24 3.02
N LYS A 61 -7.78 6.38 3.97
CA LYS A 61 -6.76 5.35 4.20
C LYS A 61 -7.41 4.05 4.68
N GLU A 62 -8.40 4.13 5.55
CA GLU A 62 -9.16 2.98 6.05
C GLU A 62 -9.81 2.20 4.90
N THR A 63 -10.29 2.89 3.87
CA THR A 63 -10.83 2.27 2.65
C THR A 63 -9.74 1.52 1.89
N PHE A 64 -8.54 2.11 1.75
CA PHE A 64 -7.40 1.44 1.11
C PHE A 64 -6.94 0.21 1.91
N ASP A 65 -6.87 0.31 3.23
CA ASP A 65 -6.49 -0.80 4.10
C ASP A 65 -7.46 -1.96 3.93
N TYR A 66 -8.77 -1.67 3.92
CA TYR A 66 -9.79 -2.68 3.67
C TYR A 66 -9.63 -3.39 2.30
N ILE A 67 -9.28 -2.64 1.24
CA ILE A 67 -9.02 -3.23 -0.08
C ILE A 67 -7.85 -4.22 0.00
N ILE A 68 -6.72 -3.81 0.58
CA ILE A 68 -5.53 -4.67 0.65
C ILE A 68 -5.74 -5.86 1.59
N SER A 69 -6.41 -5.68 2.75
CA SER A 69 -6.77 -6.79 3.63
C SER A 69 -7.70 -7.80 2.95
N THR A 70 -8.62 -7.34 2.10
CA THR A 70 -9.46 -8.22 1.28
C THR A 70 -8.62 -9.03 0.29
N MET A 71 -7.61 -8.40 -0.34
CA MET A 71 -6.66 -9.12 -1.18
C MET A 71 -5.84 -10.14 -0.38
N ILE A 72 -5.33 -9.80 0.80
CA ILE A 72 -4.61 -10.76 1.65
C ILE A 72 -5.50 -11.98 1.96
N TYR A 73 -6.76 -11.74 2.36
CA TYR A 73 -7.72 -12.79 2.66
C TYR A 73 -8.00 -13.71 1.45
N LEU A 74 -8.14 -13.13 0.26
CA LEU A 74 -8.44 -13.89 -0.95
C LEU A 74 -7.20 -14.50 -1.62
N CYS A 75 -5.99 -14.20 -1.17
CA CYS A 75 -4.75 -14.64 -1.81
C CYS A 75 -4.72 -16.16 -2.12
N PRO A 76 -5.17 -17.07 -1.23
CA PRO A 76 -5.19 -18.50 -1.53
C PRO A 76 -6.10 -18.91 -2.69
N CYS A 77 -7.06 -18.07 -3.09
CA CYS A 77 -7.93 -18.31 -4.25
C CYS A 77 -7.29 -17.93 -5.59
N PHE A 78 -6.18 -17.20 -5.57
CA PHE A 78 -5.54 -16.64 -6.78
C PHE A 78 -4.14 -17.17 -7.06
N PHE A 79 -3.51 -17.82 -6.08
CA PHE A 79 -2.17 -18.38 -6.19
C PHE A 79 -2.18 -19.84 -5.75
N GLU A 80 -1.64 -20.73 -6.57
CA GLU A 80 -1.70 -22.18 -6.36
C GLU A 80 -0.66 -22.66 -5.34
N SER A 81 0.56 -22.09 -5.39
CA SER A 81 1.65 -22.48 -4.49
C SER A 81 1.60 -21.70 -3.17
N LYS A 82 1.98 -22.37 -2.07
CA LYS A 82 2.07 -21.72 -0.76
C LYS A 82 3.15 -20.66 -0.72
N GLU A 83 4.24 -20.90 -1.43
CA GLU A 83 5.37 -19.99 -1.54
C GLU A 83 4.95 -18.68 -2.21
N GLU A 84 4.23 -18.73 -3.33
CA GLU A 84 3.69 -17.53 -3.99
C GLU A 84 2.65 -16.82 -3.11
N GLN A 85 1.79 -17.56 -2.39
CA GLN A 85 0.84 -16.96 -1.46
C GLN A 85 1.56 -16.18 -0.35
N ILE A 86 2.57 -16.77 0.28
CA ILE A 86 3.36 -16.12 1.33
C ILE A 86 4.06 -14.87 0.77
N GLU A 87 4.66 -14.99 -0.41
CA GLU A 87 5.36 -13.87 -1.04
C GLU A 87 4.40 -12.72 -1.40
N GLU A 88 3.21 -13.02 -1.91
CA GLU A 88 2.22 -12.00 -2.22
C GLU A 88 1.61 -11.37 -0.97
N ILE A 89 1.33 -12.15 0.09
CA ILE A 89 0.88 -11.61 1.38
C ILE A 89 1.93 -10.64 1.94
N HIS A 90 3.21 -11.02 1.94
CA HIS A 90 4.28 -10.13 2.39
C HIS A 90 4.37 -8.85 1.55
N ARG A 91 4.19 -8.93 0.22
CA ARG A 91 4.12 -7.74 -0.64
C ARG A 91 2.97 -6.82 -0.23
N LEU A 92 1.77 -7.37 -0.03
CA LEU A 92 0.58 -6.62 0.34
C LEU A 92 0.70 -5.99 1.74
N GLU A 93 1.23 -6.72 2.72
CA GLU A 93 1.52 -6.20 4.06
C GLU A 93 2.55 -5.07 4.02
N LYS A 94 3.59 -5.23 3.21
CA LYS A 94 4.59 -4.18 2.98
C LYS A 94 3.93 -2.93 2.38
N THR A 95 3.04 -3.08 1.41
CA THR A 95 2.27 -1.96 0.84
C THR A 95 1.47 -1.22 1.93
N LEU A 96 0.80 -1.92 2.85
CA LEU A 96 0.07 -1.29 3.97
C LEU A 96 1.00 -0.43 4.84
N ILE A 97 2.19 -0.95 5.16
CA ILE A 97 3.19 -0.26 5.96
C ILE A 97 3.68 0.98 5.22
N GLU A 98 4.12 0.83 3.96
CA GLU A 98 4.67 1.93 3.16
C GLU A 98 3.64 3.03 2.92
N VAL A 99 2.39 2.69 2.61
CA VAL A 99 1.31 3.69 2.49
C VAL A 99 1.11 4.41 3.82
N SER A 100 1.13 3.70 4.95
CA SER A 100 0.98 4.33 6.27
C SER A 100 2.11 5.35 6.56
N LEU A 101 3.35 5.03 6.15
CA LEU A 101 4.49 5.95 6.25
C LEU A 101 4.34 7.20 5.37
N HIS A 102 3.68 7.09 4.21
CA HIS A 102 3.37 8.23 3.36
C HIS A 102 2.23 9.09 3.91
N VAL A 103 1.21 8.47 4.51
CA VAL A 103 0.08 9.17 5.15
C VAL A 103 0.56 9.94 6.37
N ARG A 104 1.37 9.30 7.23
CA ARG A 104 1.93 9.89 8.44
C ARG A 104 3.40 9.49 8.56
N PRO A 105 4.32 10.43 8.33
CA PRO A 105 5.74 10.19 8.57
C PRO A 105 6.00 9.76 10.02
N ILE A 106 7.01 8.92 10.20
CA ILE A 106 7.47 8.51 11.53
C ILE A 106 7.89 9.72 12.35
N HIS A 107 7.63 9.67 13.64
CA HIS A 107 8.03 10.72 14.56
C HIS A 107 9.56 10.93 14.49
N PRO A 108 10.07 12.17 14.31
CA PRO A 108 11.50 12.42 14.07
C PRO A 108 12.43 11.82 15.13
N LYS A 109 12.04 11.81 16.41
CA LYS A 109 12.82 11.16 17.47
C LYS A 109 13.00 9.65 17.26
N ALA A 110 11.96 8.95 16.79
CA ALA A 110 12.04 7.52 16.51
C ALA A 110 12.91 7.27 15.27
N GLN A 111 12.83 8.14 14.27
CA GLN A 111 13.69 8.08 13.09
C GLN A 111 15.17 8.28 13.45
N ALA A 112 15.49 9.30 14.25
CA ALA A 112 16.86 9.56 14.69
C ALA A 112 17.43 8.41 15.55
N PHE A 113 16.59 7.80 16.39
CA PHE A 113 16.95 6.59 17.13
C PHE A 113 17.31 5.43 16.18
N PHE A 114 16.44 5.14 15.21
CA PHE A 114 16.67 4.08 14.23
C PHE A 114 17.97 4.30 13.44
N GLU A 115 18.21 5.51 12.93
CA GLU A 115 19.41 5.85 12.16
C GLU A 115 20.69 5.64 12.98
N ARG A 116 20.68 6.03 14.26
CA ARG A 116 21.78 5.81 15.19
C ARG A 116 22.05 4.32 15.39
N GLU A 117 21.02 3.53 15.72
CA GLU A 117 21.18 2.10 16.01
C GLU A 117 21.64 1.32 14.77
N MET A 118 21.05 1.57 13.61
CA MET A 118 21.45 0.91 12.36
C MET A 118 22.88 1.25 11.94
N THR A 119 23.34 2.47 12.22
CA THR A 119 24.74 2.85 11.97
C THR A 119 25.70 2.08 12.88
N SER A 120 25.34 1.91 14.16
CA SER A 120 26.13 1.11 15.11
C SER A 120 26.21 -0.36 14.70
N ILE A 121 25.07 -0.94 14.29
CA ILE A 121 25.01 -2.34 13.84
C ILE A 121 25.89 -2.56 12.60
N ARG A 122 25.83 -1.67 11.61
CA ARG A 122 26.65 -1.79 10.39
C ARG A 122 28.14 -1.75 10.70
N LYS A 123 28.57 -0.84 11.58
CA LYS A 123 29.98 -0.76 12.00
C LYS A 123 30.43 -2.03 12.71
N ALA A 124 29.61 -2.61 13.57
CA ALA A 124 29.93 -3.85 14.27
C ALA A 124 29.96 -5.10 13.36
N GLN A 125 29.43 -5.02 12.14
CA GLN A 125 29.52 -6.10 11.14
C GLN A 125 30.74 -5.95 10.22
N GLU A 126 31.41 -4.80 10.25
CA GLU A 126 32.61 -4.50 9.47
C GLU A 126 33.91 -4.73 10.26
N GLU A 127 33.82 -4.96 11.58
CA GLU A 127 34.90 -5.32 12.52
C GLU A 127 34.98 -6.84 12.74
#